data_AF-A0A497URI0-F1
#
_entry.id   AF-A0A497URI0-F1
#
_cell.length_a   1.000
_cell.length_b   1.000
_cell.length_c   1.000
_cell.angle_alpha   90.00
_cell.angle_beta   90.00
_cell.angle_gamma   90.00
#
_symmetry.space_group_name_H-M   'P 1'
#
loop_
_entity.id
_entity.type
_entity.pdbx_description
1 polymer ?
#
loop_
_entity_poly.entity_id
_entity_poly.type
_entity_poly.pdbx_seq_one_letter_code
_entity_poly.pdbx_strand_id
1 'polypeptide(L)'
;MTYLFMAKIPQSALACIVLLFFAFSGCEEDKEIVTYSNLDVSHIKDFQYIPKDSVICRLISQHQDFHTTQIESFESHYDVIGFDKEGNELTGYADVEKGEQYGKGIIEDETGREIEIDVEWMGDGKLKAKDEQGNIWELTIEE
;
A
#
# COMPACT_ATOMS: atom_id res chain seq x y z
N MET A 1 -12.45 31.94 64.18
CA MET A 1 -12.99 32.93 63.24
C MET A 1 -12.11 32.88 61.99
N THR A 2 -12.50 32.09 61.00
CA THR A 2 -11.75 31.87 59.75
C THR A 2 -11.88 33.11 58.87
N TYR A 3 -10.78 33.81 58.62
CA TYR A 3 -10.76 34.94 57.71
C TYR A 3 -10.81 34.43 56.26
N LEU A 4 -11.97 34.58 55.65
CA LEU A 4 -12.18 34.36 54.22
C LEU A 4 -11.43 35.46 53.45
N PHE A 5 -10.27 35.13 52.88
CA PHE A 5 -9.51 36.04 52.03
C PHE A 5 -10.23 36.17 50.68
N MET A 6 -11.16 37.13 50.57
CA MET A 6 -11.72 37.54 49.28
C MET A 6 -10.69 38.40 48.55
N ALA A 7 -9.85 37.77 47.73
CA ALA A 7 -9.00 38.47 46.79
C ALA A 7 -9.88 39.15 45.71
N LYS A 8 -9.88 40.48 45.67
CA LYS A 8 -10.49 41.26 44.59
C LYS A 8 -9.65 41.08 43.33
N ILE A 9 -10.17 40.31 42.38
CA ILE A 9 -9.53 40.12 41.07
C ILE A 9 -9.69 41.42 40.26
N PRO A 10 -8.59 42.06 39.80
CA PRO A 10 -8.68 43.28 39.01
C PRO A 10 -9.34 43.02 37.66
N GLN A 11 -10.12 43.97 37.14
CA GLN A 11 -10.87 43.82 35.88
C GLN A 11 -9.97 43.49 34.67
N SER A 12 -8.70 43.89 34.71
CA SER A 12 -7.69 43.53 33.70
C SER A 12 -7.34 42.04 33.70
N ALA A 13 -7.32 41.38 34.87
CA ALA A 13 -7.05 39.95 34.97
C ALA A 13 -8.19 39.11 34.42
N LEU A 14 -9.43 39.60 34.53
CA LEU A 14 -10.63 38.92 34.01
C LEU A 14 -10.65 38.94 32.47
N ALA A 15 -10.17 40.03 31.86
CA ALA A 15 -9.99 40.13 30.40
C ALA A 15 -8.90 39.17 29.87
N CYS A 16 -7.78 39.02 30.61
CA CYS A 16 -6.72 38.08 30.25
C CYS A 16 -7.17 36.61 30.31
N ILE A 17 -8.03 36.25 31.28
CA ILE A 17 -8.56 34.88 31.41
C ILE A 17 -9.49 34.56 30.23
N VAL A 18 -10.34 35.51 29.80
CA VAL A 18 -11.23 35.31 28.64
C VAL A 18 -10.44 35.18 27.33
N LEU A 19 -9.37 35.95 27.15
CA LEU A 19 -8.47 35.81 25.97
C LEU A 19 -7.73 34.47 25.93
N LEU A 20 -7.41 33.88 27.09
CA LEU A 20 -6.80 32.55 27.16
C LEU A 20 -7.79 31.43 26.79
N PHE A 21 -9.10 31.60 27.04
CA PHE A 21 -10.11 30.60 26.66
C PHE A 21 -10.34 30.50 25.15
N PHE A 22 -10.19 31.60 24.40
CA PHE A 22 -10.34 31.58 22.92
C PHE A 22 -9.15 30.94 22.19
N ALA A 23 -8.00 30.77 22.84
CA ALA A 23 -6.82 30.15 22.23
C ALA A 23 -6.88 28.62 22.16
N PHE A 24 -7.78 27.98 22.92
CA PHE A 24 -7.90 26.51 22.98
C PHE A 24 -9.10 25.95 22.20
N SER A 25 -9.87 26.80 21.52
CA SER A 25 -11.01 26.38 20.69
C SER A 25 -10.61 25.99 19.25
N GLY A 26 -9.39 25.48 19.07
CA GLY A 26 -9.04 24.79 17.83
C GLY A 26 -9.79 23.47 17.81
N CYS A 27 -10.94 23.42 17.13
CA CYS A 27 -11.61 22.16 16.82
C CYS A 27 -10.68 21.34 15.92
N GLU A 28 -10.01 20.36 16.50
CA GLU A 28 -9.38 19.29 15.74
C GLU A 28 -10.52 18.37 15.28
N GLU A 29 -10.82 18.40 13.99
CA GLU A 29 -11.80 17.49 13.39
C GLU A 29 -11.24 16.07 13.46
N ASP A 30 -11.97 15.16 14.10
CA ASP A 30 -11.66 13.74 14.11
C ASP A 30 -11.70 13.21 12.68
N LYS A 31 -10.51 13.06 12.08
CA LYS A 31 -10.36 12.43 10.77
C LYS A 31 -10.60 10.94 10.93
N GLU A 32 -11.70 10.44 10.39
CA GLU A 32 -11.93 9.01 10.27
C GLU A 32 -10.87 8.41 9.34
N ILE A 33 -9.94 7.64 9.91
CA ILE A 33 -8.91 6.95 9.15
C ILE A 33 -9.52 5.65 8.62
N VAL A 34 -9.82 5.63 7.32
CA VAL A 34 -10.25 4.41 6.62
C VAL A 34 -9.01 3.56 6.33
N THR A 35 -8.90 2.40 6.97
CA THR A 35 -7.83 1.41 6.73
C THR A 35 -8.33 0.23 5.88
N TYR A 36 -7.41 -0.49 5.23
CA TYR A 36 -7.72 -1.64 4.36
C TYR A 36 -8.60 -2.70 5.05
N SER A 37 -8.41 -2.92 6.35
CA SER A 37 -9.19 -3.87 7.15
C SER A 37 -10.67 -3.48 7.32
N ASN A 38 -11.00 -2.20 7.08
CA ASN A 38 -12.32 -1.63 7.33
C ASN A 38 -13.08 -1.34 6.02
N LEU A 39 -12.48 -1.64 4.86
CA LEU A 39 -13.10 -1.40 3.56
C LEU A 39 -13.98 -2.61 3.18
N ASP A 40 -15.30 -2.44 3.25
CA ASP A 40 -16.24 -3.48 2.81
C ASP A 40 -16.37 -3.47 1.27
N VAL A 41 -15.57 -4.33 0.64
CA VAL A 41 -15.52 -4.51 -0.82
C VAL A 41 -16.43 -5.62 -1.32
N SER A 42 -17.21 -6.25 -0.44
CA SER A 42 -18.03 -7.43 -0.74
C SER A 42 -19.14 -7.18 -1.78
N HIS A 43 -19.51 -5.91 -1.96
CA HIS A 43 -20.53 -5.49 -2.93
C HIS A 43 -20.02 -5.40 -4.37
N ILE A 44 -18.70 -5.46 -4.61
CA ILE A 44 -18.13 -5.33 -5.95
C ILE A 44 -17.87 -6.72 -6.54
N LYS A 45 -18.77 -7.16 -7.43
CA LYS A 45 -18.85 -8.55 -7.91
C LYS A 45 -17.89 -8.91 -9.07
N ASP A 46 -17.07 -7.99 -9.56
CA ASP A 46 -16.38 -8.13 -10.86
C ASP A 46 -14.83 -8.12 -10.77
N PHE A 47 -14.21 -8.75 -9.77
CA PHE A 47 -12.74 -8.77 -9.61
C PHE A 47 -12.11 -10.16 -9.59
N GLN A 48 -12.51 -11.01 -10.53
CA GLN A 48 -11.81 -12.29 -10.73
C GLN A 48 -10.56 -12.17 -11.62
N TYR A 49 -10.32 -11.01 -12.26
CA TYR A 49 -9.24 -10.86 -13.24
C TYR A 49 -8.61 -9.45 -13.30
N ILE A 50 -8.77 -8.65 -12.24
CA ILE A 50 -8.22 -7.28 -12.19
C ILE A 50 -7.25 -7.21 -10.99
N PRO A 51 -6.01 -6.73 -11.20
CA PRO A 51 -5.06 -6.52 -10.11
C PRO A 51 -5.67 -5.63 -9.04
N LYS A 52 -5.48 -5.98 -7.76
CA LYS A 52 -6.07 -5.27 -6.61
C LYS A 52 -5.75 -3.76 -6.66
N ASP A 53 -4.62 -3.38 -7.25
CA ASP A 53 -4.17 -2.00 -7.39
C ASP A 53 -5.00 -1.17 -8.38
N SER A 54 -5.55 -1.81 -9.42
CA SER A 54 -6.46 -1.16 -10.39
C SER A 54 -7.83 -0.90 -9.76
N VAL A 55 -8.27 -1.78 -8.85
CA VAL A 55 -9.49 -1.60 -8.05
C VAL A 55 -9.35 -0.40 -7.11
N ILE A 56 -8.22 -0.33 -6.40
CA ILE A 56 -7.92 0.74 -5.45
C ILE A 56 -7.82 2.08 -6.17
N CYS A 57 -7.10 2.16 -7.29
CA CYS A 57 -7.00 3.37 -8.11
C CYS A 57 -8.37 3.87 -8.59
N ARG A 58 -9.26 2.95 -8.99
CA ARG A 58 -10.62 3.29 -9.44
C ARG A 58 -11.47 3.83 -8.29
N LEU A 59 -11.40 3.21 -7.10
CA LEU A 59 -12.15 3.63 -5.92
C LEU A 59 -11.72 5.02 -5.44
N ILE A 60 -10.41 5.29 -5.41
CA ILE A 60 -9.84 6.61 -5.08
C ILE A 60 -10.28 7.64 -6.11
N SER A 61 -10.24 7.31 -7.41
CA SER A 61 -10.68 8.22 -8.47
C SER A 61 -12.18 8.56 -8.41
N GLN A 62 -13.01 7.69 -7.85
CA GLN A 62 -14.46 7.92 -7.74
C GLN A 62 -14.85 8.74 -6.52
N HIS A 63 -13.99 8.85 -5.50
CA HIS A 63 -14.24 9.62 -4.30
C HIS A 63 -13.26 10.80 -4.21
N GLN A 64 -13.77 11.97 -4.60
CA GLN A 64 -12.99 13.18 -4.88
C GLN A 64 -12.31 13.81 -3.64
N ASP A 65 -12.57 13.31 -2.43
CA ASP A 65 -12.18 13.93 -1.15
C ASP A 65 -11.26 13.06 -0.27
N PHE A 66 -10.57 12.07 -0.83
CA PHE A 66 -9.52 11.35 -0.08
C PHE A 66 -8.21 12.12 -0.09
N HIS A 67 -7.83 12.69 1.06
CA HIS A 67 -6.47 13.17 1.29
C HIS A 67 -5.56 11.96 1.57
N THR A 68 -5.06 11.34 0.50
CA THR A 68 -4.10 10.24 0.57
C THR A 68 -2.78 10.72 1.16
N THR A 69 -2.54 10.40 2.42
CA THR A 69 -1.22 10.57 3.04
C THR A 69 -0.37 9.39 2.58
N GLN A 70 0.50 9.63 1.59
CA GLN A 70 1.51 8.71 1.03
C GLN A 70 1.08 7.25 0.89
N ILE A 71 0.59 6.89 -0.29
CA ILE A 71 0.60 5.50 -0.75
C ILE A 71 2.05 5.21 -1.17
N GLU A 72 2.90 4.78 -0.25
CA GLU A 72 4.23 4.27 -0.57
C GLU A 72 4.33 2.78 -0.24
N SER A 73 3.82 1.96 -1.15
CA SER A 73 4.45 0.68 -1.48
C SER A 73 4.13 0.39 -2.94
N PHE A 74 5.03 0.80 -3.83
CA PHE A 74 4.92 0.49 -5.24
C PHE A 74 5.63 -0.84 -5.46
N GLU A 75 4.89 -1.93 -5.47
CA GLU A 75 5.37 -3.17 -6.05
C GLU A 75 5.51 -2.94 -7.57
N SER A 76 6.66 -3.28 -8.13
CA SER A 76 6.89 -3.19 -9.56
C SER A 76 6.49 -4.52 -10.17
N HIS A 77 5.46 -4.50 -11.01
CA HIS A 77 4.94 -5.64 -11.74
C HIS A 77 5.62 -5.76 -13.10
N TYR A 78 6.11 -6.95 -13.42
CA TYR A 78 6.82 -7.24 -14.65
C TYR A 78 6.25 -8.50 -15.29
N ASP A 79 5.85 -8.40 -16.56
CA ASP A 79 5.64 -9.56 -17.39
C ASP A 79 7.00 -10.18 -17.72
N VAL A 80 7.11 -11.51 -17.64
CA VAL A 80 8.37 -12.22 -17.74
C VAL A 80 8.26 -13.43 -18.65
N ILE A 81 9.34 -13.68 -19.36
CA ILE A 81 9.54 -14.85 -20.22
C ILE A 81 10.80 -15.61 -19.79
N GLY A 82 10.74 -16.93 -19.86
CA GLY A 82 11.86 -17.82 -19.58
C GLY A 82 11.75 -19.11 -20.39
N PHE A 83 12.68 -20.03 -20.14
CA PHE A 83 12.67 -21.36 -20.77
C PHE A 83 12.93 -22.44 -19.74
N ASP A 84 12.23 -23.57 -19.86
CA ASP A 84 12.50 -24.75 -19.06
C ASP A 84 13.80 -25.47 -19.51
N LYS A 85 14.11 -26.59 -18.85
CA LYS A 85 15.31 -27.39 -19.16
C LYS A 85 15.25 -28.09 -20.53
N GLU A 86 14.06 -28.23 -21.09
CA GLU A 86 13.79 -28.84 -22.39
C GLU A 86 13.79 -27.79 -23.52
N GLY A 87 13.81 -26.51 -23.16
CA GLY A 87 13.79 -25.37 -24.08
C GLY A 87 12.38 -24.89 -24.43
N ASN A 88 11.36 -25.33 -23.69
CA ASN A 88 10.00 -24.84 -23.85
C ASN A 88 9.85 -23.50 -23.14
N GLU A 89 9.06 -22.61 -23.75
CA GLU A 89 8.81 -21.27 -23.21
C GLU A 89 7.97 -21.33 -21.94
N LEU A 90 8.29 -20.45 -20.99
CA LEU A 90 7.54 -20.19 -19.78
C LEU A 90 7.20 -18.70 -19.78
N THR A 91 5.94 -18.37 -19.55
CA THR A 91 5.47 -16.97 -19.45
C THR A 91 4.88 -16.72 -18.09
N GLY A 92 4.89 -15.50 -17.61
CA GLY A 92 4.26 -15.18 -16.33
C GLY A 92 4.52 -13.77 -15.90
N TYR A 93 4.46 -13.55 -14.59
CA TYR A 93 4.74 -12.26 -13.99
C TYR A 93 5.61 -12.38 -12.74
N ALA A 94 6.30 -11.28 -12.43
CA ALA A 94 7.06 -11.10 -11.23
C ALA A 94 6.78 -9.72 -10.61
N ASP A 95 6.57 -9.73 -9.31
CA ASP A 95 6.29 -8.58 -8.49
C ASP A 95 7.46 -8.36 -7.53
N VAL A 96 8.08 -7.18 -7.60
CA VAL A 96 9.26 -6.81 -6.79
C VAL A 96 8.98 -5.51 -6.05
N GLU A 97 9.08 -5.54 -4.71
CA GLU A 97 8.91 -4.34 -3.90
C GLU A 97 9.94 -3.26 -4.28
N LYS A 98 9.50 -2.00 -4.36
CA LYS A 98 10.38 -0.89 -4.73
C LYS A 98 11.55 -0.76 -3.75
N GLY A 99 12.75 -0.85 -4.30
CA GLY A 99 14.01 -0.73 -3.54
C GLY A 99 14.51 -2.07 -3.00
N GLU A 100 13.73 -3.14 -3.15
CA GLU A 100 14.13 -4.50 -2.83
C GLU A 100 14.76 -5.19 -4.04
N GLN A 101 15.59 -6.19 -3.77
CA GLN A 101 16.16 -7.07 -4.80
C GLN A 101 15.31 -8.32 -4.99
N TYR A 102 14.41 -8.64 -4.06
CA TYR A 102 13.68 -9.90 -4.03
C TYR A 102 12.18 -9.66 -4.18
N GLY A 103 11.48 -10.64 -4.73
CA GLY A 103 10.05 -10.57 -5.00
C GLY A 103 9.43 -11.94 -5.16
N LYS A 104 8.19 -11.97 -5.64
CA LYS A 104 7.42 -13.19 -5.90
C LYS A 104 6.79 -13.15 -7.27
N GLY A 105 6.39 -14.30 -7.79
CA GLY A 105 5.77 -14.37 -9.10
C GLY A 105 5.12 -15.72 -9.38
N ILE A 106 4.52 -15.81 -10.55
CA ILE A 106 3.98 -17.05 -11.11
C ILE A 106 4.45 -17.14 -12.54
N ILE A 107 4.98 -18.31 -12.93
CA ILE A 107 5.25 -18.67 -14.32
C ILE A 107 4.39 -19.86 -14.72
N GLU A 108 4.01 -19.92 -15.98
CA GLU A 108 3.11 -20.91 -16.56
C GLU A 108 3.82 -21.63 -17.71
N ASP A 109 3.66 -22.95 -17.78
CA ASP A 109 4.11 -23.76 -18.93
C ASP A 109 3.08 -23.81 -20.06
N GLU A 110 3.48 -24.34 -21.22
CA GLU A 110 2.59 -24.50 -22.38
C GLU A 110 1.33 -25.35 -22.11
N THR A 111 1.30 -26.10 -21.00
CA THR A 111 0.16 -26.92 -20.58
C THR A 111 -0.82 -26.17 -19.68
N GLY A 112 -0.50 -24.92 -19.31
CA GLY A 112 -1.26 -24.10 -18.37
C GLY A 112 -0.97 -24.42 -16.91
N ARG A 113 0.17 -25.06 -16.61
CA ARG A 113 0.57 -25.33 -15.22
C ARG A 113 1.28 -24.11 -14.66
N GLU A 114 0.66 -23.51 -13.65
CA GLU A 114 1.24 -22.43 -12.86
C GLU A 114 2.28 -22.97 -11.85
N ILE A 115 3.37 -22.21 -11.70
CA ILE A 115 4.49 -22.48 -10.79
C ILE A 115 4.76 -21.19 -10.01
N GLU A 116 4.51 -21.23 -8.70
CA GLU A 116 4.89 -20.13 -7.80
C GLU A 116 6.41 -20.06 -7.63
N ILE A 117 6.94 -18.85 -7.72
CA ILE A 117 8.39 -18.59 -7.67
C ILE A 117 8.73 -17.42 -6.75
N ASP A 118 9.86 -17.54 -6.05
CA ASP A 118 10.60 -16.41 -5.49
C ASP A 118 11.55 -15.88 -6.57
N VAL A 119 11.64 -14.56 -6.72
CA VAL A 119 12.52 -13.91 -7.71
C VAL A 119 13.60 -13.07 -7.06
N GLU A 120 14.76 -12.99 -7.70
CA GLU A 120 15.88 -12.11 -7.36
C GLU A 120 16.29 -11.30 -8.59
N TRP A 121 16.36 -9.98 -8.44
CA TRP A 121 16.81 -9.08 -9.50
C TRP A 121 18.31 -9.23 -9.73
N MET A 122 18.68 -9.57 -10.97
CA MET A 122 20.06 -9.77 -11.38
C MET A 122 20.65 -8.58 -12.15
N GLY A 123 19.80 -7.63 -12.55
CA GLY A 123 20.18 -6.49 -13.40
C GLY A 123 19.81 -6.71 -14.87
N ASP A 124 19.89 -5.66 -15.67
CA ASP A 124 19.70 -5.69 -17.13
C ASP A 124 18.40 -6.39 -17.60
N GLY A 125 17.30 -6.18 -16.85
CA GLY A 125 16.00 -6.79 -17.16
C GLY A 125 15.92 -8.29 -16.88
N LYS A 126 16.86 -8.84 -16.10
CA LYS A 126 16.93 -10.26 -15.77
C LYS A 126 16.58 -10.54 -14.32
N LEU A 127 15.85 -11.62 -14.13
CA LEU A 127 15.43 -12.14 -12.84
C LEU A 127 15.90 -13.59 -12.71
N LYS A 128 16.33 -13.97 -11.52
CA LYS A 128 16.53 -15.37 -11.16
C LYS A 128 15.31 -15.84 -10.37
N ALA A 129 14.60 -16.82 -10.89
CA ALA A 129 13.42 -17.40 -10.27
C ALA A 129 13.76 -18.74 -9.59
N LYS A 130 13.10 -19.03 -8.48
CA LYS A 130 13.23 -20.30 -7.77
C LYS A 130 11.90 -20.74 -7.18
N ASP A 131 11.50 -21.99 -7.41
CA ASP A 131 10.31 -22.58 -6.76
C ASP A 131 10.63 -23.18 -5.38
N GLU A 132 9.57 -23.63 -4.69
CA GLU A 132 9.73 -24.30 -3.39
C GLU A 132 10.54 -25.61 -3.45
N GLN A 133 10.56 -26.29 -4.60
CA GLN A 133 11.32 -27.53 -4.80
C GLN A 133 12.80 -27.27 -5.13
N GLY A 134 13.18 -26.01 -5.32
CA GLY A 134 14.54 -25.58 -5.62
C GLY A 134 14.92 -25.67 -7.10
N ASN A 135 13.96 -25.81 -8.00
CA ASN A 135 14.18 -25.56 -9.43
C ASN A 135 14.46 -24.08 -9.64
N ILE A 136 15.32 -23.77 -10.61
CA ILE A 136 15.80 -22.42 -10.88
C ILE A 136 15.63 -22.11 -12.36
N TRP A 137 15.18 -20.90 -12.65
CA TRP A 137 15.06 -20.34 -14.00
C TRP A 137 15.71 -18.96 -14.07
N GLU A 138 16.21 -18.61 -15.25
CA GLU A 138 16.54 -17.23 -15.61
C GLU A 138 15.37 -16.69 -16.43
N LEU A 139 14.77 -15.61 -15.95
CA LEU A 139 13.66 -14.93 -16.61
C LEU A 139 14.13 -13.57 -17.13
N THR A 140 13.52 -13.13 -18.22
CA THR A 140 13.73 -11.82 -18.82
C THR A 140 12.40 -11.07 -18.83
N ILE A 141 12.44 -9.78 -18.55
CA ILE A 141 11.25 -8.92 -18.58
C ILE A 141 10.86 -8.64 -20.02
N GLU A 142 9.57 -8.74 -20.33
CA GLU A 142 9.03 -8.32 -21.62
C GLU A 142 8.83 -6.79 -21.65
N GLU A 143 9.27 -6.13 -22.74
CA GLU A 143 9.14 -4.67 -22.94
C GLU A 143 7.81 -4.27 -23.59
#